data_AF-A0A6B2G9T1-F1
#
_entry.id   AF-A0A6B2G9T1-F1
#
_cell.length_a   1.000
_cell.length_b   1.000
_cell.length_c   1.000
_cell.angle_alpha   90.00
_cell.angle_beta   90.00
_cell.angle_gamma   90.00
#
_symmetry.space_group_name_H-M   'P 1'
#
loop_
_entity.id
_entity.type
_entity.pdbx_description
1 polymer ?
#
loop_
_entity_poly.entity_id
_entity_poly.type
_entity_poly.pdbx_seq_one_letter_code
_entity_poly.pdbx_strand_id
1 'polypeptide(L)'
;DDKFPPHFMIANWYSFYKNHTIETDFVDIPSEFLTYLYDEHFIHPGDYFKNEIIEITRFKSNINHCIKKYNGNVFIKLLWSSPKDSGWLMVNGKAIASSFEDICLMLKNSDRLHEVLTSIKGSKQFLELAVRKFIEIDYSMEFRCVIKDSTFIACCQRDLSTFYPFLENEKDNIIFSITEFLKDRFFPVWKY
;
A
#
# COMPACT_ATOMS: atom_id res chain seq x y z
N ASP A 1 11.80 19.72 5.08
CA ASP A 1 11.82 18.41 4.42
C ASP A 1 11.08 17.39 5.26
N ASP A 2 9.76 17.34 5.10
CA ASP A 2 8.97 16.29 5.73
C ASP A 2 9.26 14.98 4.98
N LYS A 3 9.91 14.03 5.64
CA LYS A 3 10.18 12.69 5.10
C LYS A 3 8.90 12.00 4.60
N PHE A 4 7.75 12.39 5.15
CA PHE A 4 6.44 11.84 4.84
C PHE A 4 5.40 12.97 4.60
N PRO A 5 5.38 13.59 3.40
CA PRO A 5 4.42 14.63 3.09
C PRO A 5 2.98 14.09 3.00
N PRO A 6 1.98 14.76 3.58
CA PRO A 6 0.59 14.28 3.58
C PRO A 6 0.02 14.01 2.18
N HIS A 7 0.37 14.80 1.17
CA HIS A 7 -0.14 14.61 -0.19
C HIS A 7 0.28 13.28 -0.85
N PHE A 8 1.31 12.61 -0.33
CA PHE A 8 1.72 11.26 -0.78
C PHE A 8 1.04 10.12 -0.01
N MET A 9 0.22 10.41 1.01
CA MET A 9 -0.60 9.40 1.68
C MET A 9 -1.62 8.85 0.68
N ILE A 10 -1.81 7.53 0.66
CA ILE A 10 -2.73 6.86 -0.28
C ILE A 10 -4.16 7.41 -0.25
N ALA A 11 -4.69 7.70 0.95
CA ALA A 11 -6.02 8.29 1.09
C ALA A 11 -6.11 9.68 0.41
N ASN A 12 -5.02 10.44 0.39
CA ASN A 12 -5.00 11.80 -0.12
C ASN A 12 -4.86 11.87 -1.64
N TRP A 13 -4.18 10.91 -2.29
CA TRP A 13 -4.03 10.92 -3.76
C TRP A 13 -4.99 9.97 -4.49
N TYR A 14 -5.54 8.94 -3.83
CA TYR A 14 -6.30 7.90 -4.51
C TYR A 14 -7.52 8.42 -5.27
N SER A 15 -8.31 9.33 -4.67
CA SER A 15 -9.53 9.86 -5.29
C SER A 15 -9.27 10.58 -6.61
N PHE A 16 -8.12 11.25 -6.73
CA PHE A 16 -7.66 11.93 -7.94
C PHE A 16 -7.30 10.96 -9.06
N TYR A 17 -6.78 9.77 -8.71
CA TYR A 17 -6.25 8.79 -9.66
C TYR A 17 -7.00 7.46 -9.69
N LYS A 18 -8.21 7.39 -9.13
CA LYS A 18 -8.99 6.15 -9.00
C LYS A 18 -9.20 5.39 -10.33
N ASN A 19 -9.27 6.12 -11.45
CA ASN A 19 -9.44 5.54 -12.79
C ASN A 19 -8.13 5.07 -13.43
N HIS A 20 -6.99 5.34 -12.79
CA HIS A 20 -5.64 5.09 -13.28
C HIS A 20 -4.78 4.33 -12.27
N THR A 21 -5.39 3.80 -11.22
CA THR A 21 -4.71 3.05 -10.16
C THR A 21 -5.55 1.83 -9.79
N ILE A 22 -4.92 0.88 -9.10
CA ILE A 22 -5.58 -0.35 -8.67
C ILE A 22 -6.69 0.00 -7.67
N GLU A 23 -7.88 -0.55 -7.89
CA GLU A 23 -9.03 -0.39 -7.02
C GLU A 23 -8.67 -0.65 -5.55
N THR A 24 -9.08 0.28 -4.70
CA THR A 24 -8.74 0.33 -3.27
C THR A 24 -9.95 0.77 -2.47
N ASP A 25 -10.26 0.02 -1.41
CA ASP A 25 -11.19 0.42 -0.36
C ASP A 25 -10.39 0.86 0.88
N PHE A 26 -11.00 1.73 1.69
CA PHE A 26 -10.41 2.26 2.91
C PHE A 26 -11.23 1.78 4.11
N VAL A 27 -10.56 1.26 5.12
CA VAL A 27 -11.20 0.75 6.33
C VAL A 27 -10.60 1.46 7.54
N ASP A 28 -11.44 2.16 8.29
CA ASP A 28 -11.04 2.82 9.53
C ASP A 28 -10.39 1.85 10.51
N ILE A 29 -9.27 2.24 11.08
CA ILE A 29 -8.53 1.44 12.05
C ILE A 29 -9.00 1.83 13.46
N PRO A 30 -9.61 0.91 14.23
CA PRO A 30 -10.05 1.20 15.58
C PRO A 30 -8.86 1.32 16.54
N SER A 31 -9.04 2.10 17.62
CA SER A 31 -8.01 2.37 18.63
C SER A 31 -7.45 1.08 19.26
N GLU A 32 -8.31 0.07 19.46
CA GLU A 32 -7.89 -1.24 19.97
C GLU A 32 -6.92 -1.94 19.01
N PHE A 33 -7.14 -1.83 17.70
CA PHE A 33 -6.23 -2.41 16.72
C PHE A 33 -4.89 -1.67 16.68
N LEU A 34 -4.90 -0.35 16.85
CA LEU A 34 -3.66 0.42 17.01
C LEU A 34 -2.90 -0.01 18.26
N THR A 35 -3.60 -0.25 19.37
CA THR A 35 -3.00 -0.77 20.62
C THR A 35 -2.32 -2.11 20.37
N TYR A 36 -2.98 -3.03 19.66
CA TYR A 36 -2.38 -4.29 19.22
C TYR A 36 -1.11 -4.12 18.38
N LEU A 37 -1.09 -3.15 17.46
CA LEU A 37 0.08 -2.85 16.62
C LEU A 37 1.24 -2.22 17.41
N TYR A 38 0.94 -1.43 18.44
CA TYR A 38 1.95 -0.80 19.30
C TYR A 38 2.48 -1.73 20.39
N ASP A 39 1.81 -2.84 20.68
CA ASP A 39 2.29 -3.81 21.66
C ASP A 39 3.58 -4.48 21.17
N GLU A 40 4.66 -4.34 21.96
CA GLU A 40 5.98 -4.93 21.69
C GLU A 40 5.98 -6.45 21.86
N HIS A 41 5.01 -7.02 22.59
CA HIS A 41 4.89 -8.46 22.74
C HIS A 41 4.23 -9.06 21.51
N PHE A 42 4.79 -10.18 21.05
CA PHE A 42 4.10 -10.99 20.06
C PHE A 42 2.95 -11.75 20.72
N ILE A 43 1.73 -11.35 20.37
CA ILE A 43 0.49 -12.02 20.74
C ILE A 43 -0.19 -12.41 19.44
N HIS A 44 -0.56 -13.68 19.30
CA HIS A 44 -1.25 -14.15 18.11
C HIS A 44 -2.61 -13.43 17.97
N PRO A 45 -3.02 -13.00 16.76
CA PRO A 45 -4.25 -12.21 16.57
C PRO A 45 -5.50 -12.88 17.15
N GLY A 46 -5.61 -14.20 16.99
CA GLY A 46 -6.74 -14.98 17.53
C GLY A 46 -6.83 -14.98 19.06
N ASP A 47 -5.68 -14.87 19.74
CA ASP A 47 -5.64 -14.79 21.20
C ASP A 47 -5.88 -13.37 21.68
N TYR A 48 -5.30 -12.38 21.00
CA TYR A 48 -5.46 -10.97 21.35
C TYR A 48 -6.92 -10.52 21.20
N PHE A 49 -7.55 -10.84 20.07
CA PHE A 49 -8.93 -10.42 19.76
C PHE A 49 -10.00 -11.41 20.23
N LYS A 50 -9.67 -12.33 21.15
CA LYS A 50 -10.59 -13.39 21.62
C LYS A 50 -11.90 -12.85 22.20
N ASN A 51 -11.86 -11.68 22.83
CA ASN A 51 -13.02 -11.09 23.51
C ASN A 51 -13.88 -10.20 22.59
N GLU A 52 -13.73 -10.31 21.26
CA GLU A 52 -14.55 -9.69 20.19
C GLU A 52 -15.36 -8.44 20.60
N ILE A 53 -14.64 -7.35 20.92
CA ILE A 53 -15.29 -6.06 21.15
C ILE A 53 -15.93 -5.54 19.84
N ILE A 54 -17.04 -4.82 19.97
CA ILE A 54 -17.89 -4.40 18.83
C ILE A 54 -17.08 -3.71 17.71
N GLU A 55 -16.15 -2.82 18.06
CA GLU A 55 -15.33 -2.09 17.09
C GLU A 55 -14.41 -3.01 16.29
N ILE A 56 -13.77 -3.99 16.96
CA ILE A 56 -12.92 -4.98 16.30
C ILE A 56 -13.76 -5.92 15.44
N THR A 57 -14.94 -6.34 15.90
CA THR A 57 -15.86 -7.18 15.11
C THR A 57 -16.28 -6.47 13.83
N ARG A 58 -16.60 -5.17 13.91
CA ARG A 58 -16.90 -4.34 12.74
C ARG A 58 -15.70 -4.20 11.82
N PHE A 59 -14.52 -3.94 12.36
CA PHE A 59 -13.28 -3.85 11.58
C PHE A 59 -12.99 -5.16 10.83
N LYS A 60 -13.03 -6.31 11.53
CA LYS A 60 -12.88 -7.64 10.93
C LYS A 60 -13.92 -7.90 9.83
N SER A 61 -15.17 -7.51 10.06
CA SER A 61 -16.25 -7.64 9.06
C SER A 61 -15.98 -6.82 7.80
N ASN A 62 -15.56 -5.56 7.94
CA ASN A 62 -15.22 -4.68 6.82
C ASN A 62 -14.03 -5.22 6.02
N ILE A 63 -12.99 -5.69 6.70
CA ILE A 63 -11.82 -6.33 6.08
C ILE A 63 -12.23 -7.57 5.28
N ASN A 64 -13.01 -8.47 5.89
CA ASN A 64 -13.48 -9.67 5.23
C ASN A 64 -14.39 -9.36 4.04
N HIS A 65 -15.17 -8.28 4.11
CA HIS A 65 -15.94 -7.79 2.98
C HIS A 65 -15.03 -7.37 1.82
N CYS A 66 -13.99 -6.58 2.06
CA CYS A 66 -13.03 -6.17 1.02
C CYS A 66 -12.28 -7.39 0.43
N ILE A 67 -11.83 -8.33 1.27
CA ILE A 67 -11.20 -9.58 0.83
C ILE A 67 -12.12 -10.34 -0.12
N LYS A 68 -13.39 -10.53 0.27
CA LYS A 68 -14.39 -11.20 -0.57
C LYS A 68 -14.65 -10.44 -1.87
N LYS A 69 -14.80 -9.12 -1.81
CA LYS A 69 -14.98 -8.24 -2.98
C LYS A 69 -13.84 -8.38 -4.00
N TYR A 70 -12.61 -8.56 -3.52
CA TYR A 70 -11.42 -8.70 -4.36
C TYR A 70 -11.02 -10.16 -4.63
N ASN A 71 -11.97 -11.10 -4.57
CA ASN A 71 -11.78 -12.52 -4.90
C ASN A 71 -10.71 -13.21 -4.02
N GLY A 72 -10.62 -12.82 -2.76
CA GLY A 72 -9.85 -13.53 -1.72
C GLY A 72 -8.43 -13.02 -1.49
N ASN A 73 -7.77 -12.38 -2.46
CA ASN A 73 -6.40 -11.88 -2.29
C ASN A 73 -6.35 -10.36 -2.34
N VAL A 74 -5.69 -9.75 -1.36
CA VAL A 74 -5.57 -8.30 -1.25
C VAL A 74 -4.14 -7.87 -0.94
N PHE A 75 -3.81 -6.66 -1.37
CA PHE A 75 -2.59 -5.96 -0.97
C PHE A 75 -2.97 -4.84 0.00
N ILE A 76 -2.20 -4.66 1.08
CA ILE A 76 -2.51 -3.65 2.09
C ILE A 76 -1.49 -2.53 2.14
N LYS A 77 -1.93 -1.33 2.55
CA LYS A 77 -1.08 -0.17 2.72
C LYS A 77 -1.56 0.71 3.87
N LEU A 78 -0.63 1.26 4.65
CA LEU A 78 -0.90 2.33 5.61
C LEU A 78 -0.19 3.60 5.12
N LEU A 79 -0.95 4.69 4.99
CA LEU A 79 -0.42 6.01 4.61
C LEU A 79 0.49 5.94 3.36
N TRP A 80 1.81 5.95 3.54
CA TRP A 80 2.82 5.90 2.49
C TRP A 80 3.42 4.51 2.23
N SER A 81 3.32 3.59 3.18
CA SER A 81 4.09 2.34 3.19
C SER A 81 3.21 1.10 3.12
N SER A 82 3.74 0.09 2.46
CA SER A 82 3.17 -1.25 2.40
C SER A 82 4.10 -2.25 3.05
N PRO A 83 3.58 -3.33 3.67
CA PRO A 83 4.35 -4.29 4.44
C PRO A 83 5.05 -5.33 3.54
N LYS A 84 5.75 -4.84 2.49
CA LYS A 84 6.45 -5.72 1.54
C LYS A 84 7.55 -6.57 2.21
N ASP A 85 8.13 -6.02 3.27
CA ASP A 85 9.19 -6.60 4.10
C ASP A 85 8.72 -7.73 5.02
N SER A 86 7.43 -7.83 5.31
CA SER A 86 6.85 -8.90 6.13
C SER A 86 6.11 -9.96 5.30
N GLY A 87 6.23 -9.92 3.97
CA GLY A 87 5.54 -10.86 3.07
C GLY A 87 5.98 -12.32 3.22
N TRP A 88 7.17 -12.54 3.77
CA TRP A 88 7.72 -13.88 4.04
C TRP A 88 6.90 -14.69 5.06
N LEU A 89 6.06 -14.02 5.87
CA LEU A 89 5.15 -14.67 6.81
C LEU A 89 3.94 -15.31 6.13
N MET A 90 3.63 -14.91 4.90
CA MET A 90 2.48 -15.41 4.15
C MET A 90 2.82 -16.72 3.44
N VAL A 91 1.82 -17.58 3.25
CA VAL A 91 1.99 -18.90 2.58
C VAL A 91 2.57 -18.75 1.16
N ASN A 92 2.28 -17.65 0.48
CA ASN A 92 2.78 -17.35 -0.86
C ASN A 92 4.16 -16.64 -0.88
N GLY A 93 4.75 -16.37 0.30
CA GLY A 93 6.02 -15.64 0.45
C GLY A 93 5.97 -14.18 -0.01
N LYS A 94 4.79 -13.64 -0.29
CA LYS A 94 4.54 -12.29 -0.80
C LYS A 94 3.66 -11.52 0.17
N ALA A 95 3.72 -10.19 0.11
CA ALA A 95 2.86 -9.33 0.94
C ALA A 95 1.41 -9.28 0.39
N ILE A 96 0.76 -10.44 0.36
CA ILE A 96 -0.61 -10.66 -0.11
C ILE A 96 -1.38 -11.31 1.03
N ALA A 97 -2.43 -10.63 1.51
CA ALA A 97 -3.32 -11.13 2.55
C ALA A 97 -4.52 -11.85 1.93
N SER A 98 -4.96 -12.90 2.61
CA SER A 98 -6.19 -13.64 2.30
C SER A 98 -7.17 -13.73 3.48
N SER A 99 -6.74 -13.26 4.66
CA SER A 99 -7.53 -13.27 5.89
C SER A 99 -7.25 -12.02 6.74
N PHE A 100 -8.09 -11.80 7.76
CA PHE A 100 -7.84 -10.76 8.77
C PHE A 100 -6.54 -11.03 9.55
N GLU A 101 -6.29 -12.30 9.85
CA GLU A 101 -5.13 -12.77 10.57
C GLU A 101 -3.83 -12.50 9.77
N ASP A 102 -3.83 -12.73 8.45
CA ASP A 102 -2.73 -12.38 7.56
C ASP A 102 -2.39 -10.88 7.63
N ILE A 103 -3.42 -10.02 7.62
CA ILE A 103 -3.27 -8.58 7.75
C ILE A 103 -2.65 -8.23 9.11
N CYS A 104 -3.15 -8.82 10.20
CA CYS A 104 -2.59 -8.60 11.53
C CYS A 104 -1.11 -8.98 11.62
N LEU A 105 -0.75 -10.14 11.06
CA LEU A 105 0.63 -10.65 11.06
C LEU A 105 1.56 -9.76 10.24
N MET A 106 1.16 -9.39 9.01
CA MET A 106 1.97 -8.51 8.17
C MET A 106 2.14 -7.12 8.78
N LEU A 107 1.07 -6.51 9.29
CA LEU A 107 1.13 -5.17 9.85
C LEU A 107 2.04 -5.13 11.10
N LYS A 108 1.95 -6.13 11.98
CA LYS A 108 2.73 -6.18 13.24
C LYS A 108 4.21 -6.48 13.01
N ASN A 109 4.58 -7.13 11.91
CA ASN A 109 5.96 -7.57 11.64
C ASN A 109 6.63 -6.80 10.48
N SER A 110 6.11 -5.63 10.10
CA SER A 110 6.71 -4.78 9.08
C SER A 110 7.44 -3.59 9.70
N ASP A 111 8.76 -3.57 9.57
CA ASP A 111 9.62 -2.45 9.99
C ASP A 111 9.21 -1.17 9.27
N ARG A 112 8.84 -1.28 7.98
CA ARG A 112 8.38 -0.14 7.17
C ARG A 112 7.10 0.49 7.71
N LEU A 113 6.22 -0.31 8.30
CA LEU A 113 5.01 0.19 8.92
C LEU A 113 5.24 0.68 10.34
N HIS A 114 6.11 0.03 11.10
CA HIS A 114 6.54 0.52 12.39
C HIS A 114 7.19 1.91 12.29
N GLU A 115 8.03 2.13 11.27
CA GLU A 115 8.62 3.45 10.98
C GLU A 115 7.54 4.50 10.69
N VAL A 116 6.54 4.15 9.87
CA VAL A 116 5.43 5.05 9.56
C VAL A 116 4.61 5.38 10.79
N LEU A 117 4.19 4.38 11.57
CA LEU A 117 3.41 4.59 12.80
C LEU A 117 4.18 5.42 13.84
N THR A 118 5.48 5.19 13.96
CA THR A 118 6.36 5.99 14.83
C THR A 118 6.44 7.44 14.36
N SER A 119 6.54 7.68 13.06
CA SER A 119 6.63 9.03 12.49
C SER A 119 5.38 9.89 12.73
N ILE A 120 4.24 9.26 12.97
CA ILE A 120 2.95 9.93 13.22
C ILE A 120 2.50 9.81 14.68
N LYS A 121 3.33 9.25 15.58
CA LYS A 121 2.97 9.03 16.98
C LYS A 121 2.65 10.37 17.66
N GLY A 122 1.46 10.47 18.25
CA GLY A 122 0.97 11.72 18.86
C GLY A 122 0.21 12.64 17.92
N SER A 123 0.14 12.32 16.62
CA SER A 123 -0.80 12.99 15.70
C SER A 123 -2.23 12.54 15.98
N LYS A 124 -3.21 13.46 15.85
CA LYS A 124 -4.65 13.14 15.92
C LYS A 124 -5.19 12.64 14.57
N GLN A 125 -4.36 11.98 13.77
CA GLN A 125 -4.76 11.57 12.44
C GLN A 125 -5.61 10.31 12.51
N PHE A 126 -6.79 10.34 11.89
CA PHE A 126 -7.58 9.13 11.64
C PHE A 126 -6.81 8.23 10.68
N LEU A 127 -6.59 6.98 11.08
CA LEU A 127 -5.86 6.02 10.29
C LEU A 127 -6.83 5.10 9.58
N GLU A 128 -6.64 4.99 8.27
CA GLU A 128 -7.36 4.07 7.41
C GLU A 128 -6.37 3.04 6.86
N LEU A 129 -6.79 1.78 6.87
CA LEU A 129 -6.12 0.73 6.12
C LEU A 129 -6.62 0.74 4.69
N ALA A 130 -5.72 0.97 3.74
CA ALA A 130 -6.02 0.83 2.34
C ALA A 130 -5.94 -0.66 1.95
N VAL A 131 -7.08 -1.26 1.64
CA VAL A 131 -7.22 -2.63 1.15
C VAL A 131 -7.37 -2.57 -0.37
N ARG A 132 -6.34 -3.02 -1.08
CA ARG A 132 -6.25 -2.93 -2.54
C ARG A 132 -6.49 -4.29 -3.17
N LYS A 133 -7.19 -4.30 -4.30
CA LYS A 133 -7.32 -5.50 -5.14
C LYS A 133 -5.94 -6.04 -5.48
N PHE A 134 -5.70 -7.34 -5.27
CA PHE A 134 -4.49 -7.96 -5.78
C PHE A 134 -4.58 -8.12 -7.29
N ILE A 135 -3.53 -7.70 -7.99
CA ILE A 135 -3.29 -8.00 -9.39
C ILE A 135 -1.86 -8.48 -9.55
N GLU A 136 -1.64 -9.40 -10.47
CA GLU A 136 -0.29 -9.74 -10.89
C GLU A 136 0.26 -8.60 -11.74
N ILE A 137 1.39 -8.04 -11.31
CA ILE A 137 2.12 -7.00 -12.03
C ILE A 137 3.34 -7.68 -12.64
N ASP A 138 3.54 -7.48 -13.94
CA ASP A 138 4.80 -7.83 -14.58
C ASP A 138 5.89 -6.88 -14.08
N TYR A 139 6.78 -7.38 -13.22
CA TYR A 139 7.86 -6.61 -12.63
C TYR A 139 8.84 -6.06 -13.67
N SER A 140 8.93 -6.70 -14.85
CA SER A 140 9.77 -6.20 -15.93
C SER A 140 9.29 -4.84 -16.46
N MET A 141 7.99 -4.57 -16.33
CA MET A 141 7.31 -3.36 -16.82
C MET A 141 6.89 -2.40 -15.68
N GLU A 142 7.48 -2.53 -14.49
CA GLU A 142 7.30 -1.57 -13.39
C GLU A 142 8.42 -0.52 -13.42
N PHE A 143 8.06 0.76 -13.53
CA PHE A 143 9.01 1.87 -13.59
C PHE A 143 8.77 2.88 -12.45
N ARG A 144 9.88 3.44 -11.94
CA ARG A 144 9.86 4.62 -11.07
C ARG A 144 10.15 5.85 -11.89
N CYS A 145 9.25 6.83 -11.84
CA CYS A 145 9.40 8.10 -12.52
C CYS A 145 9.80 9.21 -11.54
N VAL A 146 10.69 10.10 -11.97
CA VAL A 146 11.12 11.30 -11.25
C VAL A 146 10.56 12.51 -11.98
N ILE A 147 9.84 13.33 -11.23
CA ILE A 147 9.14 14.52 -11.73
C ILE A 147 9.60 15.69 -10.89
N LYS A 148 9.85 16.83 -11.53
CA LYS A 148 10.17 18.09 -10.87
C LYS A 148 9.52 19.23 -11.63
N ASP A 149 8.90 20.18 -10.92
CA ASP A 149 8.28 21.38 -11.51
C ASP A 149 7.35 21.03 -12.69
N SER A 150 6.45 20.06 -12.49
CA SER A 150 5.53 19.52 -13.51
C SER A 150 6.20 19.04 -14.80
N THR A 151 7.46 18.62 -14.71
CA THR A 151 8.26 18.13 -15.82
C THR A 151 8.74 16.71 -15.52
N PHE A 152 8.62 15.80 -16.49
CA PHE A 152 9.19 14.47 -16.42
C PHE A 152 10.71 14.55 -16.60
N ILE A 153 11.48 14.10 -15.61
CA ILE A 153 12.94 14.22 -15.60
C ILE A 153 13.61 12.92 -16.03
N ALA A 154 13.20 11.80 -15.44
CA ALA A 154 13.79 10.50 -15.70
C ALA A 154 12.86 9.38 -15.23
N CYS A 155 13.06 8.17 -15.75
CA CYS A 155 12.53 6.95 -15.16
C CYS A 155 13.60 5.86 -15.09
N CYS A 156 13.42 4.91 -14.17
CA CYS A 156 14.23 3.70 -14.09
C CYS A 156 13.35 2.49 -13.79
N GLN A 157 13.84 1.29 -14.12
CA GLN A 157 13.17 0.05 -13.76
C GLN A 157 13.08 -0.07 -12.23
N ARG A 158 11.93 -0.53 -11.73
CA ARG A 158 11.68 -0.69 -10.31
C ARG A 158 12.31 -1.97 -9.74
N ASP A 159 12.31 -3.05 -10.51
CA ASP A 159 13.10 -4.25 -10.19
C ASP A 159 14.57 -3.97 -10.48
N LEU A 160 15.42 -4.21 -9.50
CA LEU A 160 16.88 -4.04 -9.59
C LEU A 160 17.62 -5.38 -9.59
N SER A 161 16.89 -6.49 -9.41
CA SER A 161 17.46 -7.82 -9.25
C SER A 161 17.59 -8.59 -10.56
N THR A 162 16.79 -8.23 -11.57
CA THR A 162 16.71 -8.94 -12.84
C THR A 162 17.07 -8.02 -13.99
N PHE A 163 17.94 -8.50 -14.90
CA PHE A 163 18.20 -7.83 -16.17
C PHE A 163 17.23 -8.34 -17.24
N TYR A 164 16.56 -7.42 -17.94
CA TYR A 164 15.57 -7.75 -18.98
C TYR A 164 16.04 -7.20 -20.34
N PRO A 165 16.67 -8.02 -21.19
CA PRO A 165 17.29 -7.55 -22.43
C PRO A 165 16.33 -6.86 -23.41
N PHE A 166 15.05 -7.24 -23.40
CA PHE A 166 14.04 -6.69 -24.32
C PHE A 166 13.74 -5.21 -24.04
N LEU A 167 14.02 -4.72 -22.83
CA LEU A 167 13.76 -3.32 -22.46
C LEU A 167 14.59 -2.33 -23.28
N GLU A 168 15.76 -2.74 -23.80
CA GLU A 168 16.57 -1.89 -24.67
C GLU A 168 15.80 -1.55 -25.96
N ASN A 169 15.09 -2.53 -26.52
CA ASN A 169 14.30 -2.35 -27.73
C ASN A 169 12.99 -1.60 -27.47
N GLU A 170 12.40 -1.74 -26.29
CA GLU A 170 11.13 -1.10 -25.91
C GLU A 170 11.29 0.29 -25.28
N LYS A 171 12.53 0.74 -25.06
CA LYS A 171 12.86 1.97 -24.32
C LYS A 171 12.07 3.19 -24.80
N ASP A 172 12.05 3.44 -26.10
CA ASP A 172 11.37 4.61 -26.67
C ASP A 172 9.84 4.52 -26.50
N ASN A 173 9.27 3.32 -26.68
CA ASN A 173 7.84 3.07 -26.46
C ASN A 173 7.44 3.28 -25.00
N ILE A 174 8.28 2.84 -24.06
CA ILE A 174 8.09 3.00 -22.61
C ILE A 174 8.14 4.49 -22.24
N ILE A 175 9.17 5.21 -22.70
CA ILE A 175 9.32 6.65 -22.43
C ILE A 175 8.13 7.43 -23.01
N PHE A 176 7.72 7.09 -24.23
CA PHE A 176 6.56 7.71 -24.88
C PHE A 176 5.28 7.47 -24.06
N SER A 177 4.99 6.22 -23.71
CA SER A 177 3.79 5.85 -22.92
C SER A 177 3.75 6.51 -21.55
N ILE A 178 4.88 6.58 -20.84
CA ILE A 178 4.99 7.28 -19.56
C ILE A 178 4.74 8.78 -19.76
N THR A 179 5.35 9.39 -20.78
CA THR A 179 5.22 10.83 -21.04
C THR A 179 3.79 11.21 -21.39
N GLU A 180 3.12 10.43 -22.23
CA GLU A 180 1.70 10.63 -22.55
C GLU A 180 0.82 10.49 -21.31
N PHE A 181 1.02 9.44 -20.51
CA PHE A 181 0.29 9.27 -19.26
C PHE A 181 0.48 10.47 -18.32
N LEU A 182 1.72 10.95 -18.16
CA LEU A 182 2.02 12.07 -17.28
C LEU A 182 1.34 13.35 -17.75
N LYS A 183 1.42 13.64 -19.05
CA LYS A 183 0.84 14.83 -19.66
C LYS A 183 -0.69 14.82 -19.60
N ASP A 184 -1.31 13.71 -19.98
CA ASP A 184 -2.75 13.66 -20.23
C ASP A 184 -3.55 13.25 -19.01
N ARG A 185 -2.94 12.51 -18.07
CA ARG A 185 -3.64 11.92 -16.91
C ARG A 185 -3.07 12.36 -15.56
N PHE A 186 -1.75 12.52 -15.43
CA PHE A 186 -1.13 12.83 -14.13
C PHE A 186 -1.13 14.32 -13.79
N PHE A 187 -0.46 15.15 -14.60
CA PHE A 187 -0.28 16.59 -14.38
C PHE A 187 -1.57 17.41 -14.35
N PRO A 188 -2.64 17.11 -15.12
CA PRO A 188 -3.88 17.87 -15.04
C PRO A 188 -4.56 17.80 -13.67
N VAL A 189 -4.24 16.78 -12.88
CA VAL A 189 -4.87 16.52 -11.58
C VAL A 189 -3.89 16.72 -10.41
N TRP A 190 -2.58 16.58 -10.63
CA TRP A 190 -1.57 16.78 -9.59
C TRP A 190 -1.41 18.27 -9.27
N LYS A 191 -1.69 18.67 -8.02
CA LYS A 191 -1.72 20.09 -7.60
C LYS A 191 -0.62 20.51 -6.62
N TYR A 192 0.34 19.63 -6.35
CA TYR A 192 1.42 19.85 -5.38
C TYR A 192 2.78 19.95 -6.07
#